data_AF-G4YJ09-F1
#
_entry.id   AF-G4YJ09-F1
#
_cell.length_a   1.000
_cell.length_b   1.000
_cell.length_c   1.000
_cell.angle_alpha   90.00
_cell.angle_beta   90.00
_cell.angle_gamma   90.00
#
_symmetry.space_group_name_H-M   'P 1'
#
loop_
_entity.id
_entity.type
_entity.pdbx_description
1 polymer ?
#
loop_
_entity_poly.entity_id
_entity_poly.type
_entity_poly.pdbx_seq_one_letter_code
_entity_poly.pdbx_strand_id
1 'polypeptide(L)'
;VFACYEVDGVLRCPLLYMAPLVNDETDDFSATSHQAFLATMLARDYQKRLDQILFLVGDNCGVNRRLGTLMGVPLVGCASHRLNRAVAARLSECAEDVDMVQALMVKLGTLHHSAKLR
;
A
#
# COMPACT_ATOMS: atom_id res chain seq x y z
N VAL A 1 -7.34 -1.62 -4.42
CA VAL A 1 -8.31 -1.74 -3.30
C VAL A 1 -9.11 -3.01 -3.51
N PHE A 2 -9.10 -3.90 -2.53
CA PHE A 2 -9.94 -5.11 -2.50
C PHE A 2 -11.02 -4.93 -1.43
N ALA A 3 -12.17 -5.55 -1.62
CA ALA A 3 -13.09 -5.86 -0.53
C ALA A 3 -12.89 -7.31 -0.12
N CYS A 4 -12.92 -7.61 1.16
CA CYS A 4 -12.87 -8.98 1.67
C CYS A 4 -14.10 -9.21 2.56
N TYR A 5 -14.95 -10.17 2.20
CA TYR A 5 -16.18 -10.49 2.94
C TYR A 5 -16.57 -11.96 2.74
N GLU A 6 -17.41 -12.48 3.62
CA GLU A 6 -17.90 -13.87 3.56
C GLU A 6 -19.34 -13.91 3.04
N VAL A 7 -19.66 -14.90 2.20
CA VAL A 7 -21.02 -15.25 1.79
C VAL A 7 -21.15 -16.77 1.87
N ASP A 8 -22.08 -17.26 2.70
CA ASP A 8 -22.35 -18.69 2.89
C ASP A 8 -21.09 -19.52 3.24
N GLY A 9 -20.24 -19.01 4.14
CA GLY A 9 -18.99 -19.67 4.53
C GLY A 9 -17.85 -19.55 3.52
N VAL A 10 -18.06 -18.87 2.40
CA VAL A 10 -17.05 -18.69 1.34
C VAL A 10 -16.49 -17.26 1.39
N LEU A 11 -15.18 -17.16 1.60
CA LEU A 11 -14.45 -15.90 1.53
C LEU A 11 -14.41 -15.38 0.08
N ARG A 12 -14.79 -14.12 -0.10
CA ARG A 12 -14.73 -13.39 -1.37
C ARG A 12 -13.83 -12.18 -1.24
N CYS A 13 -12.88 -12.06 -2.17
CA CYS A 13 -11.91 -10.97 -2.20
C CYS A 13 -11.84 -10.27 -3.57
N PRO A 14 -12.93 -9.67 -4.09
CA PRO A 14 -12.90 -9.00 -5.38
C PRO A 14 -12.00 -7.75 -5.36
N LEU A 15 -11.28 -7.54 -6.47
CA LEU A 15 -10.61 -6.28 -6.75
C LEU A 15 -11.69 -5.24 -7.08
N LEU A 16 -11.78 -4.19 -6.25
CA LEU A 16 -12.73 -3.09 -6.48
C LEU A 16 -12.15 -2.01 -7.39
N TYR A 17 -10.87 -1.71 -7.20
CA TYR A 17 -10.21 -0.64 -7.94
C TYR A 17 -8.71 -0.86 -8.00
N MET A 18 -8.13 -0.63 -9.17
CA MET A 18 -6.69 -0.61 -9.39
C MET A 18 -6.43 0.42 -10.47
N ALA A 19 -5.92 1.59 -10.08
CA ALA A 19 -5.40 2.56 -11.01
C ALA A 19 -4.01 3.01 -10.56
N PRO A 20 -3.11 3.35 -11.50
CA PRO A 20 -1.88 4.05 -11.19
C PRO A 20 -2.22 5.41 -10.56
N LEU A 21 -1.49 5.81 -9.52
CA LEU A 21 -1.47 7.22 -9.13
C LEU A 21 -0.65 7.96 -10.21
N VAL A 22 -1.31 8.47 -11.26
CA VAL A 22 -0.67 9.26 -12.31
C VAL A 22 -1.44 10.57 -12.47
N ASN A 23 -0.90 11.62 -11.85
CA ASN A 23 -0.19 12.74 -12.48
C ASN A 23 -1.07 13.88 -13.01
N ASP A 24 -1.83 14.49 -12.12
CA ASP A 24 -2.11 15.93 -12.22
C ASP A 24 -1.37 16.67 -11.09
N GLU A 25 -0.92 17.89 -11.36
CA GLU A 25 -0.04 18.69 -10.47
C GLU A 25 -0.65 19.08 -9.11
N THR A 26 -1.81 18.51 -8.77
CA THR A 26 -2.60 18.72 -7.55
C THR A 26 -3.06 17.41 -6.91
N ASP A 27 -2.31 16.31 -7.08
CA ASP A 27 -2.68 15.01 -6.50
C ASP A 27 -2.65 15.03 -4.95
N ASP A 28 -3.79 15.34 -4.33
CA ASP A 28 -3.99 15.24 -2.90
C ASP A 28 -4.08 13.77 -2.47
N PHE A 29 -2.95 13.19 -2.06
CA PHE A 29 -2.88 11.86 -1.43
C PHE A 29 -3.22 11.88 0.07
N SER A 30 -3.93 12.91 0.55
CA SER A 30 -4.39 12.95 1.93
C SER A 30 -5.40 11.84 2.21
N ALA A 31 -5.45 11.43 3.48
CA ALA A 31 -6.45 10.48 3.95
C ALA A 31 -7.89 10.95 3.68
N THR A 32 -8.15 12.26 3.65
CA THR A 32 -9.46 12.84 3.34
C THR A 32 -9.84 12.58 1.89
N SER A 33 -8.91 12.81 0.95
CA SER A 33 -9.14 12.53 -0.47
C SER A 33 -9.29 11.03 -0.74
N HIS A 34 -8.51 10.18 -0.07
CA HIS A 34 -8.72 8.73 -0.11
C HIS A 34 -10.10 8.32 0.43
N GLN A 35 -10.56 8.91 1.54
CA GLN A 35 -11.90 8.63 2.09
C GLN A 35 -13.00 9.04 1.10
N ALA A 36 -12.93 10.25 0.55
CA ALA A 36 -13.91 10.77 -0.40
C ALA A 36 -13.96 9.92 -1.68
N PHE A 37 -12.79 9.50 -2.17
CA PHE A 37 -12.69 8.57 -3.29
C PHE A 37 -13.36 7.23 -2.99
N LEU A 38 -13.04 6.61 -1.84
CA LEU A 38 -13.65 5.35 -1.43
C LEU A 38 -15.17 5.45 -1.29
N ALA A 39 -15.67 6.52 -0.66
CA ALA A 39 -17.11 6.77 -0.53
C ALA A 39 -17.80 6.85 -1.89
N THR A 40 -17.22 7.61 -2.82
CA THR A 40 -17.78 7.82 -4.15
C THR A 40 -17.78 6.53 -4.96
N MET A 41 -16.65 5.81 -5.00
CA MET A 41 -16.51 4.56 -5.73
C MET A 41 -17.46 3.47 -5.19
N LEU A 42 -17.53 3.30 -3.87
CA LEU A 42 -18.41 2.31 -3.24
C LEU A 42 -19.88 2.60 -3.49
N ALA A 43 -20.30 3.87 -3.39
CA ALA A 43 -21.68 4.26 -3.63
C ALA A 43 -22.07 4.09 -5.11
N ARG A 44 -21.23 4.58 -6.02
CA ARG A 44 -21.48 4.58 -7.47
C ARG A 44 -21.47 3.18 -8.06
N ASP A 45 -20.46 2.37 -7.72
CA ASP A 45 -20.18 1.12 -8.43
C ASP A 45 -20.72 -0.12 -7.71
N TYR A 46 -20.92 -0.04 -6.39
CA TYR A 46 -21.26 -1.20 -5.55
C TYR A 46 -22.49 -1.00 -4.65
N GLN A 47 -23.10 0.19 -4.66
CA GLN A 47 -24.21 0.55 -3.77
C GLN A 47 -23.87 0.32 -2.29
N LYS A 48 -22.61 0.53 -1.91
CA LYS A 48 -22.10 0.40 -0.55
C LYS A 48 -21.73 1.76 0.04
N ARG A 49 -21.75 1.83 1.36
CA ARG A 49 -21.41 3.01 2.15
C ARG A 49 -20.20 2.73 3.04
N LEU A 50 -19.50 3.78 3.45
CA LEU A 50 -18.32 3.66 4.31
C LEU A 50 -18.63 3.04 5.68
N ASP A 51 -19.83 3.27 6.23
CA ASP A 51 -20.29 2.70 7.50
C ASP A 51 -20.44 1.15 7.45
N GLN A 52 -20.38 0.55 6.26
CA GLN A 52 -20.41 -0.90 6.08
C GLN A 52 -19.01 -1.53 6.09
N ILE A 53 -17.96 -0.72 6.16
CA ILE A 53 -16.58 -1.20 6.27
C ILE A 53 -16.29 -1.48 7.75
N LEU A 54 -15.84 -2.70 8.06
CA LEU A 54 -15.56 -3.09 9.44
C LEU A 54 -14.12 -2.75 9.87
N PHE A 55 -13.17 -2.86 8.96
CA PHE A 55 -11.76 -2.58 9.20
C PHE A 55 -11.03 -2.36 7.88
N LEU A 56 -9.87 -1.71 7.95
CA LEU A 56 -8.94 -1.55 6.84
C LEU A 56 -7.77 -2.51 7.00
N VAL A 57 -7.24 -3.03 5.90
CA VAL A 57 -5.98 -3.79 5.89
C VAL A 57 -4.98 -3.05 5.02
N GLY A 58 -3.85 -2.68 5.58
CA GLY A 58 -2.85 -1.89 4.87
C GLY A 58 -1.55 -1.78 5.64
N ASP A 59 -0.54 -1.18 5.03
CA ASP A 59 0.65 -0.81 5.77
C ASP A 59 0.32 0.25 6.83
N ASN A 60 1.22 0.43 7.80
CA ASN A 60 1.01 1.38 8.90
C ASN A 60 1.43 2.82 8.51
N CYS A 61 1.38 3.16 7.22
CA CYS A 61 1.77 4.48 6.75
C CYS A 61 0.85 5.56 7.34
N GLY A 62 1.33 6.82 7.35
CA GLY A 62 0.60 7.93 7.96
C GLY A 62 -0.80 8.12 7.36
N VAL A 63 -0.93 7.99 6.04
CA VAL A 63 -2.19 8.15 5.31
C VAL A 63 -3.19 7.06 5.71
N ASN A 64 -2.78 5.78 5.72
CA ASN A 64 -3.66 4.67 6.09
C ASN A 64 -4.09 4.73 7.56
N ARG A 65 -3.19 5.12 8.46
CA ARG A 65 -3.54 5.36 9.87
C ARG A 65 -4.58 6.45 10.01
N ARG A 66 -4.37 7.60 9.37
CA ARG A 66 -5.31 8.72 9.40
C ARG A 66 -6.65 8.36 8.76
N LEU A 67 -6.64 7.58 7.68
CA LEU A 67 -7.84 7.09 7.01
C LEU A 67 -8.68 6.22 7.94
N GLY A 68 -8.06 5.27 8.65
CA GLY A 68 -8.75 4.47 9.67
C GLY A 68 -9.40 5.34 10.75
N THR A 69 -8.67 6.35 11.26
CA THR A 69 -9.21 7.33 12.21
C THR A 69 -10.40 8.10 11.64
N LEU A 70 -10.31 8.61 10.40
CA LEU A 70 -11.38 9.37 9.75
C LEU A 70 -12.64 8.52 9.52
N MET A 71 -12.45 7.24 9.22
CA MET A 71 -13.53 6.29 9.00
C MET A 71 -14.09 5.69 10.30
N GLY A 72 -13.40 5.88 11.44
CA GLY A 72 -13.80 5.30 12.72
C GLY A 72 -13.63 3.79 12.82
N VAL A 73 -12.76 3.20 11.99
CA VAL A 73 -12.56 1.74 11.90
C VAL A 73 -11.11 1.37 12.22
N PRO A 74 -10.85 0.18 12.78
CA PRO A 74 -9.49 -0.28 13.04
C PRO A 74 -8.69 -0.49 11.74
N LEU A 75 -7.40 -0.15 11.78
CA LEU A 75 -6.43 -0.49 10.74
C LEU A 75 -5.63 -1.73 11.18
N VAL A 76 -5.81 -2.82 10.44
CA VAL A 76 -5.04 -4.05 10.60
C VAL A 76 -3.79 -3.97 9.75
N GLY A 77 -2.62 -4.06 10.40
CA GLY A 77 -1.34 -3.99 9.71
C GLY A 77 -1.15 -5.12 8.69
N CYS A 78 -0.57 -4.79 7.54
CA CYS A 78 -0.30 -5.75 6.48
C CYS A 78 0.75 -6.79 6.91
N ALA A 79 0.52 -8.06 6.54
CA ALA A 79 1.43 -9.16 6.82
C ALA A 79 2.81 -8.94 6.17
N SER A 80 2.85 -8.37 4.96
CA SER A 80 4.11 -8.08 4.26
C SER A 80 4.95 -7.05 5.02
N HIS A 81 4.33 -6.04 5.63
CA HIS A 81 5.05 -5.06 6.46
C HIS A 81 5.64 -5.70 7.72
N ARG A 82 4.92 -6.63 8.36
CA ARG A 82 5.45 -7.40 9.50
C ARG A 82 6.63 -8.26 9.06
N LEU A 83 6.52 -8.93 7.92
CA LEU A 83 7.62 -9.73 7.35
C LEU A 83 8.82 -8.86 7.02
N ASN A 84 8.62 -7.71 6.35
CA ASN A 84 9.70 -6.79 6.01
C ASN A 84 10.44 -6.31 7.27
N ARG A 85 9.72 -6.03 8.36
CA ARG A 85 10.34 -5.70 9.64
C ARG A 85 11.14 -6.85 10.24
N ALA A 86 10.62 -8.08 10.18
CA ALA A 86 11.34 -9.25 10.65
C ALA A 86 12.62 -9.50 9.83
N VAL A 87 12.55 -9.36 8.51
CA VAL A 87 13.70 -9.46 7.60
C VAL A 87 14.72 -8.36 7.91
N ALA A 88 14.30 -7.11 8.08
CA ALA A 88 15.19 -6.00 8.43
C ALA A 88 15.90 -6.25 9.77
N ALA A 89 15.18 -6.76 10.78
CA ALA A 89 15.79 -7.13 12.05
C ALA A 89 16.83 -8.25 11.89
N ARG A 90 16.54 -9.27 11.08
CA ARG A 90 17.49 -10.35 10.80
C ARG A 90 18.74 -9.87 10.05
N LEU A 91 18.56 -8.99 9.07
CA LEU A 91 19.65 -8.44 8.27
C LEU A 91 20.52 -7.44 9.03
N SER A 92 20.03 -6.90 10.15
CA SER A 92 20.86 -6.03 11.01
C SER A 92 22.08 -6.75 11.60
N GLU A 93 22.05 -8.08 11.67
CA GLU A 93 23.21 -8.90 12.09
C GLU A 93 24.35 -8.91 11.06
N CYS A 94 24.06 -8.61 9.79
CA CYS A 94 25.04 -8.52 8.69
C CYS A 94 24.95 -7.17 7.96
N ALA A 95 24.73 -6.09 8.71
CA ALA A 95 24.53 -4.75 8.16
C ALA A 95 25.68 -4.30 7.24
N GLU A 96 26.93 -4.60 7.59
CA GLU A 96 28.11 -4.24 6.78
C GLU A 96 28.10 -4.89 5.39
N ASP A 97 27.73 -6.17 5.31
CA ASP A 97 27.62 -6.88 4.04
C ASP A 97 26.48 -6.31 3.19
N VAL A 98 25.35 -6.00 3.83
CA VAL A 98 24.19 -5.38 3.17
C VAL A 98 24.57 -4.00 2.61
N ASP A 99 25.31 -3.19 3.36
CA ASP A 99 25.79 -1.88 2.93
C ASP A 99 26.77 -1.99 1.76
N MET A 100 27.68 -2.99 1.80
CA MET A 100 28.61 -3.26 0.71
C MET A 100 27.87 -3.67 -0.58
N VAL A 101 26.88 -4.56 -0.47
CA VAL A 101 26.03 -4.96 -1.60
C VAL A 101 25.25 -3.76 -2.13
N GLN A 102 24.67 -2.93 -1.26
CA GLN A 102 23.95 -1.72 -1.67
C GLN A 102 24.86 -0.75 -2.42
N ALA A 103 26.07 -0.49 -1.91
CA ALA A 103 27.05 0.38 -2.56
C ALA A 103 27.43 -0.14 -3.95
N LEU A 104 27.63 -1.45 -4.08
CA LEU A 104 27.89 -2.09 -5.37
C LEU A 104 26.70 -1.95 -6.34
N MET A 105 25.48 -2.20 -5.88
CA MET A 105 24.25 -2.07 -6.69
C MET A 105 24.05 -0.64 -7.20
N VAL A 106 24.26 0.37 -6.36
CA VAL A 106 24.16 1.79 -6.76
C VAL A 106 25.21 2.12 -7.83
N LYS A 107 26.44 1.64 -7.65
CA LYS A 107 27.54 1.87 -8.61
C LYS A 107 27.27 1.18 -9.95
N LEU A 108 26.78 -0.06 -9.94
CA LEU A 108 26.41 -0.78 -11.16
C LEU A 108 25.18 -0.18 -11.85
N GLY A 109 24.18 0.30 -11.08
CA GLY A 109 22.99 0.95 -11.61
C GLY A 109 23.27 2.29 -12.31
N THR A 110 24.28 3.03 -11.85
CA THR A 110 24.73 4.30 -12.46
C THR A 110 25.67 4.09 -13.64
N LEU A 111 26.39 2.96 -13.70
CA LEU A 111 27.22 2.55 -14.83
C LEU A 111 26.42 1.98 -16.01
N HIS A 112 25.11 2.25 -16.10
CA HIS A 112 24.29 1.81 -17.22
C HIS A 112 24.86 2.38 -18.52
N HIS A 113 25.61 1.55 -19.25
CA HIS A 113 26.21 1.84 -20.56
C HIS A 113 25.14 1.91 -21.67
N SER A 114 23.95 2.45 -21.38
CA SER A 114 22.87 2.67 -22.35
C SER A 114 23.37 3.42 -23.59
N ALA A 115 24.37 4.30 -23.42
CA ALA A 115 25.01 5.03 -24.51
C ALA A 115 25.93 4.21 -25.43
N LYS A 116 26.29 2.95 -25.11
CA LYS A 116 27.12 2.07 -25.97
C LYS A 116 26.33 0.96 -26.68
N LEU A 117 25.01 0.90 -26.48
CA LEU A 117 24.12 -0.08 -27.12
C LEU A 117 23.11 0.57 -28.10
N ARG A 118 23.35 1.82 -28.49
CA ARG A 118 22.65 2.50 -29.58
C ARG A 118 23.56 2.60 -30.80
#